data_AF-A0A536JZZ9-F1
#
_entry.id   AF-A0A536JZZ9-F1
#
_cell.length_a   1.000
_cell.length_b   1.000
_cell.length_c   1.000
_cell.angle_alpha   90.00
_cell.angle_beta   90.00
_cell.angle_gamma   90.00
#
_symmetry.space_group_name_H-M   'P 1'
#
loop_
_entity.id
_entity.type
_entity.pdbx_description
1 polymer ?
#
loop_
_entity_poly.entity_id
_entity_poly.type
_entity_poly.pdbx_seq_one_letter_code
_entity_poly.pdbx_strand_id
1 'polypeptide(L)'
;MKKDIAVSGRPDVDAAIRGGDWSQPMDGEVSPAGASIKQALYWRQIYTDILAMEEKVLARIRHLMTKQSAASRREVELTNVPVVVAQAERFRQRLGYWDARVEELGGQPPAKPHKP
;
A
#
# COMPACT_ATOMS: atom_id res chain seq x y z
N MET A 1 -13.01 6.24 -25.94
CA MET A 1 -11.59 6.32 -26.34
C MET A 1 -10.79 5.62 -25.26
N LYS A 2 -10.21 4.44 -25.57
CA LYS A 2 -9.27 3.79 -24.66
C LYS A 2 -7.99 4.63 -24.72
N LYS A 3 -7.57 5.23 -23.61
CA LYS A 3 -6.24 5.82 -23.54
C LYS A 3 -5.28 4.65 -23.60
N ASP A 4 -4.61 4.48 -24.73
CA ASP A 4 -3.43 3.63 -24.81
C ASP A 4 -2.46 4.18 -23.78
N ILE A 5 -2.29 3.46 -22.67
CA ILE A 5 -1.23 3.75 -21.72
C ILE A 5 0.04 3.46 -22.50
N ALA A 6 0.70 4.51 -22.99
CA ALA A 6 2.02 4.40 -23.56
C ALA A 6 2.87 3.64 -22.54
N VAL A 7 3.26 2.42 -22.88
CA VAL A 7 4.17 1.63 -22.05
C VAL A 7 5.45 2.44 -21.98
N SER A 8 5.70 3.05 -20.82
CA SER A 8 6.90 3.85 -20.64
C SER A 8 8.10 2.91 -20.75
N GLY A 9 9.17 3.35 -21.42
CA GLY A 9 10.39 2.58 -21.58
C GLY A 9 11.14 2.31 -20.26
N ARG A 10 10.56 2.72 -19.12
CA ARG A 10 11.12 2.65 -17.76
C ARG A 10 10.07 2.12 -16.78
N PRO A 11 9.72 0.82 -16.84
CA PRO A 11 8.75 0.20 -15.93
C PRO A 11 9.18 0.29 -14.46
N ASP A 12 10.47 0.42 -14.18
CA ASP A 12 11.04 0.67 -12.86
C ASP A 12 10.63 2.04 -12.29
N VAL A 13 10.65 3.07 -13.13
CA VAL A 13 10.24 4.43 -12.75
C VAL A 13 8.74 4.48 -12.54
N ASP A 14 7.97 3.87 -13.44
CA ASP A 14 6.51 3.80 -13.31
C ASP A 14 6.10 3.07 -12.02
N ALA A 15 6.79 1.96 -11.68
CA ALA A 15 6.57 1.22 -10.46
C ALA A 15 6.90 2.04 -9.20
N ALA A 16 7.98 2.84 -9.24
CA ALA A 16 8.35 3.72 -8.13
C ALA A 16 7.32 4.84 -7.93
N ILE A 17 6.88 5.49 -9.01
CA ILE A 17 5.84 6.53 -8.97
C ILE A 17 4.53 5.95 -8.46
N ARG A 18 4.05 4.86 -9.08
CA ARG A 18 2.85 4.15 -8.64
C ARG A 18 2.97 3.69 -7.19
N GLY A 19 4.16 3.26 -6.77
CA GLY A 19 4.46 2.84 -5.42
C GLY A 19 4.24 3.93 -4.38
N GLY A 20 4.65 5.18 -4.66
CA GLY A 20 4.56 6.29 -3.69
C GLY A 20 3.35 7.22 -3.84
N ASP A 21 2.67 7.21 -4.98
CA ASP A 21 1.55 8.13 -5.23
C ASP A 21 0.25 7.64 -4.58
N TRP A 22 -0.08 8.21 -3.43
CA TRP A 22 -1.31 7.90 -2.69
C TRP A 22 -2.59 8.31 -3.44
N SER A 23 -2.52 9.22 -4.41
CA SER A 23 -3.68 9.63 -5.20
C SER A 23 -4.10 8.56 -6.22
N GLN A 24 -3.20 7.62 -6.54
CA GLN A 24 -3.46 6.58 -7.51
C GLN A 24 -4.15 5.35 -6.90
N PRO A 25 -5.36 4.98 -7.39
CA PRO A 25 -6.00 3.73 -7.01
C PRO A 25 -5.20 2.50 -7.43
N MET A 26 -5.53 1.35 -6.84
CA MET A 26 -5.17 0.07 -7.45
C MET A 26 -6.02 -0.22 -8.69
N ASP A 27 -5.50 -1.02 -9.61
CA ASP A 27 -6.26 -1.39 -10.80
C ASP A 27 -7.55 -2.13 -10.40
N GLY A 28 -8.67 -1.70 -10.96
CA GLY A 28 -9.99 -2.24 -10.65
C GLY A 28 -10.63 -1.70 -9.37
N GLU A 29 -9.95 -0.82 -8.62
CA GLU A 29 -10.53 -0.17 -7.46
C GLU A 29 -11.70 0.74 -7.85
N VAL A 30 -12.82 0.55 -7.14
CA VAL A 30 -14.04 1.36 -7.36
C VAL A 30 -13.96 2.64 -6.54
N SER A 31 -14.70 3.67 -6.95
CA SER A 31 -14.80 4.91 -6.16
C SER A 31 -15.40 4.66 -4.78
N PRO A 32 -14.75 5.08 -3.67
CA PRO A 32 -15.28 4.91 -2.32
C PRO A 32 -16.68 5.51 -2.14
N ALA A 33 -16.94 6.68 -2.73
CA ALA A 33 -18.20 7.42 -2.56
C ALA A 33 -19.44 6.63 -3.03
N GLY A 34 -19.29 5.76 -4.02
CA GLY A 34 -20.38 4.92 -4.57
C GLY A 34 -20.30 3.45 -4.14
N ALA A 35 -19.35 3.09 -3.28
CA ALA A 35 -19.13 1.70 -2.92
C ALA A 35 -20.23 1.18 -1.98
N SER A 36 -20.64 -0.07 -2.21
CA SER A 36 -21.43 -0.86 -1.25
C SER A 36 -20.56 -1.32 -0.07
N ILE A 37 -21.20 -1.73 1.03
CA ILE A 37 -20.46 -2.22 2.21
C ILE A 37 -19.57 -3.42 1.90
N LYS A 38 -20.03 -4.31 1.01
CA LYS A 38 -19.25 -5.48 0.57
C LYS A 38 -17.98 -5.05 -0.17
N GLN A 39 -18.07 -4.05 -1.04
CA GLN A 39 -16.90 -3.50 -1.75
C GLN A 39 -15.95 -2.78 -0.80
N ALA A 40 -16.49 -2.03 0.17
CA ALA A 40 -15.69 -1.32 1.16
C ALA A 40 -14.87 -2.29 2.03
N LEU A 41 -15.51 -3.35 2.54
CA LEU A 41 -14.83 -4.41 3.30
C LEU A 41 -13.78 -5.15 2.45
N TYR A 42 -14.08 -5.39 1.17
CA TYR A 42 -13.16 -6.05 0.24
C TYR A 42 -11.87 -5.23 0.02
N TRP A 43 -12.00 -3.95 -0.33
CA TRP A 43 -10.84 -3.09 -0.56
C TRP A 43 -10.07 -2.80 0.72
N ARG A 44 -10.78 -2.59 1.84
CA ARG A 44 -10.16 -2.49 3.17
C ARG A 44 -9.26 -3.70 3.47
N GLN A 45 -9.73 -4.91 3.21
CA GLN A 45 -8.95 -6.12 3.45
C GLN A 45 -7.70 -6.16 2.56
N ILE A 46 -7.83 -5.87 1.26
CA ILE A 46 -6.67 -5.86 0.35
C ILE A 46 -5.61 -4.85 0.80
N TYR A 47 -6.02 -3.61 1.12
CA TYR A 47 -5.09 -2.59 1.60
C TYR A 47 -4.45 -2.96 2.94
N THR A 48 -5.19 -3.63 3.83
CA THR A 48 -4.66 -4.17 5.09
C THR A 48 -3.57 -5.20 4.84
N ASP A 49 -3.81 -6.15 3.94
CA ASP A 49 -2.86 -7.24 3.65
C ASP A 49 -1.56 -6.71 3.03
N ILE A 50 -1.68 -5.76 2.10
CA ILE A 50 -0.52 -5.13 1.46
C ILE A 50 0.26 -4.27 2.46
N LEU A 51 -0.42 -3.44 3.27
CA LEU A 51 0.25 -2.63 4.29
C LEU A 51 1.01 -3.51 5.29
N ALA A 52 0.41 -4.61 5.74
CA ALA A 52 1.06 -5.55 6.65
C ALA A 52 2.30 -6.23 6.02
N MET A 53 2.30 -6.46 4.71
CA MET A 53 3.48 -6.93 3.98
C MET A 53 4.58 -5.86 3.94
N GLU A 54 4.25 -4.63 3.54
CA GLU A 54 5.21 -3.52 3.44
C GLU A 54 5.87 -3.19 4.79
N GLU A 55 5.10 -3.22 5.88
CA GLU A 55 5.62 -3.00 7.23
C GLU A 55 6.62 -4.10 7.64
N LYS A 56 6.39 -5.36 7.23
CA LYS A 56 7.35 -6.45 7.44
C LYS A 56 8.62 -6.27 6.60
N VAL A 57 8.50 -5.81 5.36
CA VAL A 57 9.65 -5.49 4.50
C VAL A 57 10.50 -4.39 5.15
N LEU A 58 9.88 -3.30 5.59
CA LEU A 58 10.56 -2.20 6.26
C LEU A 58 11.26 -2.66 7.54
N ALA A 59 10.58 -3.46 8.37
CA ALA A 59 11.17 -4.02 9.58
C ALA A 59 12.39 -4.91 9.27
N ARG A 60 12.30 -5.72 8.19
CA ARG A 60 13.41 -6.57 7.76
C ARG A 60 14.61 -5.77 7.27
N ILE A 61 14.38 -4.71 6.48
CA ILE A 61 15.44 -3.80 6.03
C ILE A 61 16.17 -3.21 7.22
N ARG A 62 15.43 -2.64 8.19
CA ARG A 62 16.01 -2.06 9.41
C ARG A 62 16.82 -3.07 10.21
N HIS A 63 16.34 -4.31 10.32
CA HIS A 63 17.08 -5.37 11.00
C HIS A 63 18.41 -5.69 10.28
N LEU A 64 18.39 -5.83 8.95
CA LEU A 64 19.60 -6.12 8.17
C LEU A 64 20.64 -5.00 8.25
N MET A 65 20.20 -3.74 8.29
CA MET A 65 21.05 -2.56 8.42
C MET A 65 21.88 -2.54 9.72
N THR A 66 21.42 -3.22 10.77
CA THR A 66 22.15 -3.28 12.05
C THR A 66 23.51 -3.98 11.93
N LYS A 67 23.64 -4.91 10.97
CA LYS A 67 24.85 -5.71 10.73
C LYS A 67 25.77 -5.11 9.68
N GLN A 68 25.34 -4.02 9.03
CA GLN A 68 26.09 -3.37 7.95
C GLN A 68 27.08 -2.35 8.48
N SER A 69 28.11 -2.06 7.67
CA SER A 69 29.01 -0.93 7.88
C SER A 69 28.24 0.39 7.81
N ALA A 70 28.81 1.46 8.38
CA ALA A 70 28.19 2.79 8.34
C ALA A 70 27.94 3.29 6.91
N ALA A 71 28.88 3.04 5.98
CA ALA A 71 28.74 3.42 4.58
C ALA A 71 27.60 2.67 3.89
N SER A 72 27.50 1.35 4.08
CA SER A 72 26.42 0.54 3.51
C SER A 72 25.06 0.92 4.09
N ARG A 73 24.98 1.16 5.40
CA ARG A 73 23.74 1.60 6.05
C ARG A 73 23.24 2.91 5.47
N ARG A 74 24.14 3.90 5.32
CA ARG A 74 23.81 5.21 4.75
C ARG A 74 23.26 5.09 3.33
N GLU A 75 23.83 4.22 2.51
CA GLU A 75 23.32 4.00 1.15
C GLU A 75 21.89 3.42 1.14
N VAL A 76 21.62 2.45 2.01
CA VAL A 76 20.28 1.85 2.16
C VAL A 76 19.26 2.88 2.67
N GLU A 77 19.65 3.76 3.59
CA GLU A 77 18.82 4.86 4.10
C GLU A 77 18.42 5.86 3.01
N LEU A 78 19.28 6.07 2.01
CA LEU A 78 19.04 7.02 0.94
C LEU A 78 18.22 6.44 -0.22
N THR A 79 18.29 5.12 -0.44
CA THR A 79 17.77 4.49 -1.67
C THR A 79 16.62 3.52 -1.44
N ASN A 80 16.68 2.72 -0.38
CA ASN A 80 15.74 1.62 -0.15
C ASN A 80 14.65 2.02 0.86
N VAL A 81 15.07 2.58 2.01
CA VAL A 81 14.15 2.97 3.08
C VAL A 81 13.08 3.96 2.60
N PRO A 82 13.40 5.04 1.86
CA PRO A 82 12.40 6.02 1.45
C PRO A 82 11.34 5.43 0.51
N VAL A 83 11.73 4.49 -0.37
CA VAL A 83 10.81 3.83 -1.30
C VAL A 83 9.78 2.99 -0.55
N VAL A 84 10.22 2.12 0.36
CA VAL A 84 9.32 1.25 1.13
C VAL A 84 8.46 2.06 2.10
N VAL A 85 8.99 3.14 2.68
CA VAL A 85 8.21 4.06 3.51
C VAL A 85 7.11 4.73 2.69
N ALA A 86 7.43 5.28 1.52
CA ALA A 86 6.43 5.91 0.65
C ALA A 86 5.34 4.92 0.20
N GLN A 87 5.72 3.68 -0.10
CA GLN A 87 4.77 2.60 -0.41
C GLN A 87 3.84 2.29 0.77
N ALA A 88 4.39 2.10 1.96
CA ALA A 88 3.59 1.86 3.15
C ALA A 88 2.65 3.04 3.47
N GLU A 89 3.12 4.29 3.32
CA GLU A 89 2.31 5.48 3.53
C GLU A 89 1.16 5.60 2.53
N ARG A 90 1.42 5.31 1.25
CA ARG A 90 0.37 5.23 0.23
C ARG A 90 -0.73 4.24 0.64
N PHE A 91 -0.36 3.01 1.00
CA PHE A 91 -1.35 1.99 1.38
C PHE A 91 -2.07 2.36 2.68
N ARG A 92 -1.39 2.98 3.64
CA ARG A 92 -2.00 3.47 4.88
C ARG A 92 -3.04 4.57 4.62
N GLN A 93 -2.75 5.53 3.75
CA GLN A 93 -3.70 6.58 3.39
C GLN A 93 -4.91 6.01 2.66
N ARG A 94 -4.71 5.12 1.68
CA ARG A 94 -5.81 4.46 0.97
C ARG A 94 -6.64 3.59 1.89
N LEU A 95 -6.02 2.86 2.82
CA LEU A 95 -6.72 2.10 3.85
C LEU A 95 -7.63 3.02 4.69
N GLY A 96 -7.14 4.21 5.07
CA GLY A 96 -7.93 5.21 5.80
C GLY A 96 -9.21 5.63 5.07
N TYR A 97 -9.18 5.78 3.74
CA TYR A 97 -10.40 6.05 2.96
C TYR A 97 -11.40 4.90 3.03
N TRP A 98 -10.93 3.65 2.99
CA TRP A 98 -11.79 2.49 3.05
C TRP A 98 -12.31 2.21 4.47
N ASP A 99 -11.50 2.46 5.50
CA ASP A 99 -11.94 2.41 6.90
C ASP A 99 -13.06 3.43 7.14
N ALA A 100 -12.86 4.70 6.76
CA ALA A 100 -13.90 5.73 6.86
C ALA A 100 -15.17 5.32 6.10
N ARG A 101 -15.04 4.73 4.91
CA ARG A 101 -16.19 4.27 4.13
C ARG A 101 -16.94 3.10 4.78
N VAL A 102 -16.23 2.17 5.42
CA VAL A 102 -16.86 1.08 6.17
C VAL A 102 -17.64 1.64 7.36
N GLU A 103 -17.07 2.62 8.07
CA GLU A 103 -17.74 3.30 9.19
C GLU A 103 -19.00 4.05 8.74
N GLU A 104 -18.93 4.84 7.66
CA GLU A 104 -20.08 5.56 7.07
C GLU A 104 -21.25 4.64 6.71
N LEU A 105 -20.95 3.43 6.24
CA LEU A 105 -21.94 2.44 5.82
C LEU A 105 -22.47 1.58 6.97
N GLY A 106 -22.08 1.86 8.21
CA GLY A 106 -22.50 1.10 9.40
C GLY A 106 -21.90 -0.30 9.46
N GLY A 107 -20.80 -0.55 8.75
CA GLY A 107 -20.13 -1.83 8.74
C GLY A 107 -19.35 -2.05 10.02
N GLN A 108 -19.72 -3.07 10.81
CA GLN A 108 -18.76 -3.68 11.72
C GLN A 108 -17.84 -4.61 10.92
N PRO A 109 -16.51 -4.53 11.10
CA PRO A 109 -15.60 -5.45 10.44
C PRO A 109 -15.99 -6.89 10.79
N PRO A 110 -15.99 -7.83 9.82
CA PRO A 110 -16.32 -9.22 10.11
C PRO A 110 -15.39 -9.75 11.20
N ALA A 111 -15.96 -10.41 12.20
CA ALA A 111 -15.18 -11.06 13.25
C ALA A 111 -14.15 -11.99 12.60
N LYS A 112 -12.88 -11.88 13.01
CA LYS A 112 -11.80 -12.74 12.50
C LYS A 112 -12.26 -14.20 12.62
N PRO A 113 -12.19 -15.01 11.55
CA PRO A 113 -12.52 -16.43 11.68
C PRO A 113 -11.55 -17.06 12.68
N HIS A 114 -12.12 -17.64 13.73
CA HIS A 114 -11.39 -18.51 14.64
C HIS A 114 -10.95 -19.72 13.82
N LYS A 115 -9.64 -19.86 13.59
CA LYS A 115 -9.09 -21.05 12.94
C LYS A 115 -9.05 -22.16 14.00
N PRO A 116 -9.59 -23.36 13.73
CA PRO A 116 -9.45 -24.50 14.63
C PRO A 116 -7.99 -24.92 14.78
#